data_AF-R7ZHU4-F1
#
_entry.id   AF-R7ZHU4-F1
#
_cell.length_a   1.000
_cell.length_b   1.000
_cell.length_c   1.000
_cell.angle_alpha   90.00
_cell.angle_beta   90.00
_cell.angle_gamma   90.00
#
_symmetry.space_group_name_H-M   'P 1'
#
loop_
_entity.id
_entity.type
_entity.pdbx_description
1 polymer ?
#
loop_
_entity_poly.entity_id
_entity_poly.type
_entity_poly.pdbx_seq_one_letter_code
_entity_poly.pdbx_strand_id
1 'polypeptide(L)'
;MKHKRSLALFALVAVPSLILTTPTTSASAADISANSKTAYIYNYSYNYYYYYNSNVSNVIQLINNINDTVSSFQPTLEAANKAYNALTETEKQYVTNYGTLSNHQQTRVAYRRLATQIEEKLASVESTSINYYQNVIETRDWYNTLNAAQKSFVSADTQKILTSSIAPNTSVDKVVNKIQLLNSSRISFHKDVAEARAEYNALRRFSNVSFPSGTEKLLLDAEQLVLKDKAAAKEVENAIAALSPKTSTTQDVQAVKTAFEALTPVQQQLVPNVGILVDYVNGKYKLPSKGNSIKTPILSDTAAVPGKNTVMSKSRNTYKAKINVADSEISSERFILTTKANMTVIIPPLGTLVNEDSGVMDIQLIRNLNRITFQATLNKKPVEFVADIEVIIENLPKDASIVRINEFGNQEPTSYTVNDNQHIIQTKTSGTFQIIRN
;
A
#
# COMPACT_ATOMS: atom_id res chain seq x y z
N MET A 1 -12.01 -29.04 -17.21
CA MET A 1 -12.47 -28.36 -15.98
C MET A 1 -12.20 -26.87 -16.13
N LYS A 2 -13.25 -26.09 -16.43
CA LYS A 2 -13.17 -24.64 -16.63
C LYS A 2 -13.79 -23.97 -15.40
N HIS A 3 -12.99 -23.33 -14.56
CA HIS A 3 -13.51 -22.43 -13.53
C HIS A 3 -13.19 -20.98 -13.92
N LYS A 4 -14.14 -20.35 -14.60
CA LYS A 4 -14.32 -18.89 -14.53
C LYS A 4 -15.41 -18.65 -13.50
N ARG A 5 -15.06 -18.09 -12.34
CA ARG A 5 -16.03 -17.38 -11.48
C ARG A 5 -15.57 -15.94 -11.39
N SER A 6 -16.37 -15.07 -11.96
CA SER A 6 -16.20 -13.62 -11.99
C SER A 6 -16.32 -13.04 -10.59
N LEU A 7 -15.48 -12.04 -10.33
CA LEU A 7 -15.62 -11.02 -9.30
C LEU A 7 -17.09 -10.59 -9.13
N ALA A 8 -17.56 -10.54 -7.88
CA ALA A 8 -18.66 -9.68 -7.47
C ALA A 8 -18.18 -8.79 -6.32
N LEU A 9 -18.38 -7.49 -6.52
CA LEU A 9 -18.03 -6.33 -5.72
C LEU A 9 -18.30 -6.48 -4.22
N PHE A 10 -17.37 -5.91 -3.43
CA PHE A 10 -17.62 -5.38 -2.10
C PHE A 10 -18.87 -4.48 -2.09
N ALA A 11 -19.90 -4.90 -1.38
CA ALA A 11 -20.93 -4.00 -0.88
C ALA A 11 -20.84 -4.00 0.65
N LEU A 12 -20.31 -2.88 1.17
CA LEU A 12 -20.40 -2.50 2.57
C LEU A 12 -21.89 -2.29 2.87
N VAL A 13 -22.58 -3.33 3.38
CA VAL A 13 -23.98 -3.18 3.80
C VAL A 13 -23.98 -2.70 5.23
N ALA A 14 -24.34 -1.43 5.39
CA ALA A 14 -24.71 -0.83 6.66
C ALA A 14 -25.66 -1.75 7.43
N VAL A 15 -25.37 -1.95 8.71
CA VAL A 15 -26.25 -2.59 9.69
C VAL A 15 -27.64 -1.94 9.55
N PRO A 16 -28.69 -2.67 9.14
CA PRO A 16 -30.03 -2.17 9.32
C PRO A 16 -30.30 -2.24 10.81
N SER A 17 -30.35 -1.07 11.46
CA SER A 17 -31.08 -0.91 12.71
C SER A 17 -32.52 -1.36 12.46
N LEU A 18 -32.80 -2.63 12.73
CA LEU A 18 -34.15 -3.16 12.77
C LEU A 18 -34.83 -2.49 13.97
N ILE A 19 -35.62 -1.48 13.65
CA ILE A 19 -36.64 -0.94 14.54
C ILE A 19 -37.47 -2.13 15.00
N LEU A 20 -37.32 -2.48 16.29
CA LEU A 20 -38.30 -3.29 17.00
C LEU A 20 -39.63 -2.54 16.92
N THR A 21 -40.48 -2.93 15.97
CA THR A 21 -41.91 -2.80 16.20
C THR A 21 -42.28 -3.98 17.06
N THR A 22 -42.41 -3.73 18.35
CA THR A 22 -43.07 -4.64 19.26
C THR A 22 -44.44 -4.98 18.67
N PRO A 23 -44.81 -6.26 18.50
CA PRO A 23 -46.22 -6.57 18.42
C PRO A 23 -46.79 -6.17 19.78
N THR A 24 -47.72 -5.23 19.74
CA THR A 24 -48.48 -4.78 20.90
C THR A 24 -49.04 -6.00 21.63
N THR A 25 -48.47 -6.28 22.80
CA THR A 25 -49.11 -7.07 23.84
C THR A 25 -50.29 -6.27 24.36
N SER A 26 -51.46 -6.51 23.78
CA SER A 26 -52.74 -6.21 24.41
C SER A 26 -53.87 -6.97 23.70
N ALA A 27 -53.95 -8.25 24.00
CA ALA A 27 -55.24 -8.91 24.14
C ALA A 27 -55.25 -9.56 25.52
N SER A 28 -55.83 -8.81 26.46
CA SER A 28 -56.19 -9.23 27.81
C SER A 28 -56.82 -10.62 27.79
N ALA A 29 -56.46 -11.42 28.79
CA ALA A 29 -57.37 -12.44 29.30
C ALA A 29 -58.70 -11.74 29.63
N ALA A 30 -59.73 -12.01 28.83
CA ALA A 30 -61.11 -11.66 29.12
C ALA A 30 -62.00 -12.64 28.35
N ASP A 31 -62.64 -13.52 29.10
CA ASP A 31 -63.80 -14.34 28.78
C ASP A 31 -63.90 -14.94 27.37
N ILE A 32 -63.51 -16.21 27.26
CA ILE A 32 -64.11 -17.12 26.29
C ILE A 32 -65.22 -17.90 27.01
N SER A 33 -66.31 -17.19 27.31
CA SER A 33 -67.64 -17.80 27.42
C SER A 33 -68.46 -17.41 26.18
N ALA A 34 -67.97 -17.82 25.01
CA ALA A 34 -68.71 -17.67 23.77
C ALA A 34 -68.61 -18.98 22.97
N ASN A 35 -69.68 -19.76 23.09
CA ASN A 35 -70.02 -20.95 22.31
C ASN A 35 -69.22 -21.08 21.01
N SER A 36 -68.40 -22.13 20.93
CA SER A 36 -67.89 -22.66 19.67
C SER A 36 -69.08 -22.85 18.73
N LYS A 37 -69.25 -21.96 17.74
CA LYS A 37 -70.26 -22.15 16.70
C LYS A 37 -69.88 -23.41 15.93
N THR A 38 -70.63 -24.47 16.20
CA THR A 38 -70.50 -25.73 15.51
C THR A 38 -70.77 -25.55 14.03
N ALA A 39 -69.86 -26.05 13.20
CA ALA A 39 -70.03 -26.13 11.77
C ALA A 39 -71.11 -27.16 11.42
N TYR A 40 -72.32 -26.70 11.15
CA TYR A 40 -73.39 -27.53 10.60
C TYR A 40 -73.37 -27.44 9.08
N ILE A 41 -73.23 -28.59 8.39
CA ILE A 41 -73.36 -28.69 6.94
C ILE A 41 -74.82 -29.02 6.62
N TYR A 42 -75.50 -28.16 5.85
CA TYR A 42 -76.81 -28.49 5.30
C TYR A 42 -76.66 -29.42 4.10
N ASN A 43 -77.14 -30.66 4.22
CA ASN A 43 -77.39 -31.54 3.08
C ASN A 43 -78.87 -31.42 2.70
N TYR A 44 -79.16 -30.98 1.47
CA TYR A 44 -80.51 -30.95 0.91
C TYR A 44 -80.94 -32.39 0.54
N SER A 45 -81.19 -33.20 1.56
CA SER A 45 -81.96 -34.44 1.41
C SER A 45 -82.69 -34.71 2.72
N TYR A 46 -84.03 -34.72 2.62
CA TYR A 46 -85.03 -34.98 3.65
C TYR A 46 -84.54 -35.70 4.92
N ASN A 47 -84.21 -34.94 5.97
CA ASN A 47 -84.59 -35.13 7.39
C ASN A 47 -83.68 -34.30 8.31
N TYR A 48 -84.28 -33.66 9.30
CA TYR A 48 -83.61 -32.85 10.32
C TYR A 48 -82.66 -33.70 11.19
N TYR A 49 -81.36 -33.63 10.91
CA TYR A 49 -80.30 -33.94 11.88
C TYR A 49 -79.11 -33.00 11.66
N TYR A 50 -78.79 -32.22 12.70
CA TYR A 50 -77.61 -31.37 12.75
C TYR A 50 -76.35 -32.24 12.77
N TYR A 51 -75.73 -32.48 11.62
CA TYR A 51 -74.51 -33.28 11.54
C TYR A 51 -73.31 -32.43 12.02
N TYR A 52 -72.80 -32.73 13.22
CA TYR A 52 -71.49 -32.29 13.68
C TYR A 52 -70.46 -32.82 12.68
N ASN A 53 -69.82 -31.95 11.89
CA ASN A 53 -68.73 -32.41 11.04
C ASN A 53 -67.47 -32.61 11.88
N SER A 54 -67.25 -33.86 12.32
CA SER A 54 -66.10 -34.26 13.14
C SER A 54 -64.76 -33.98 12.46
N ASN A 55 -64.68 -34.03 11.13
CA ASN A 55 -63.47 -33.72 10.37
C ASN A 55 -63.11 -32.23 10.48
N VAL A 56 -64.08 -31.33 10.30
CA VAL A 56 -63.91 -29.88 10.46
C VAL A 56 -63.51 -29.54 11.90
N SER A 57 -64.19 -30.14 12.89
CA SER A 57 -63.88 -29.91 14.31
C SER A 57 -62.46 -30.35 14.66
N ASN A 58 -62.03 -31.52 14.17
CA ASN A 58 -60.66 -32.02 14.36
C ASN A 58 -59.62 -31.08 13.75
N VAL A 59 -59.86 -30.55 12.54
CA VAL A 59 -58.95 -29.59 11.89
C VAL A 59 -58.82 -28.30 12.69
N ILE A 60 -59.94 -27.75 13.18
CA ILE A 60 -59.94 -26.56 14.03
C ILE A 60 -59.09 -26.78 15.29
N GLN A 61 -59.25 -27.93 15.95
CA GLN A 61 -58.43 -28.28 17.13
C GLN A 61 -56.95 -28.43 16.80
N LEU A 62 -56.61 -29.12 15.71
CA LEU A 62 -55.22 -29.27 15.27
C LEU A 62 -54.55 -27.92 15.00
N ILE A 63 -55.25 -26.99 14.35
CA ILE A 63 -54.75 -25.63 14.11
C ILE A 63 -54.54 -24.87 15.43
N ASN A 64 -55.48 -24.96 16.37
CA ASN A 64 -55.37 -24.29 17.68
C ASN A 64 -54.22 -24.83 18.53
N ASN A 65 -53.81 -26.07 18.31
CA ASN A 65 -52.72 -26.72 19.04
C ASN A 65 -51.33 -26.41 18.45
N ILE A 66 -51.24 -25.70 17.31
CA ILE A 66 -49.96 -25.30 16.74
C ILE A 66 -49.32 -24.25 17.65
N ASN A 67 -48.08 -24.51 18.06
CA ASN A 67 -47.28 -23.59 18.84
C ASN A 67 -45.93 -23.40 18.14
N ASP A 68 -45.65 -22.18 17.70
CA ASP A 68 -44.46 -21.80 16.92
C ASP A 68 -43.24 -21.45 17.78
N THR A 69 -43.27 -21.73 19.08
CA THR A 69 -42.14 -21.53 19.99
C THR A 69 -41.47 -22.82 20.44
N VAL A 70 -42.14 -23.97 20.25
CA VAL A 70 -41.71 -25.29 20.71
C VAL A 70 -41.20 -26.17 19.57
N SER A 71 -40.33 -27.15 19.87
CA SER A 71 -39.71 -28.02 18.87
C SER A 71 -40.70 -28.85 18.03
N SER A 72 -41.91 -29.09 18.56
CA SER A 72 -43.00 -29.80 17.86
C SER A 72 -43.77 -28.94 16.84
N PHE A 73 -43.38 -27.69 16.61
CA PHE A 73 -44.05 -26.79 15.65
C PHE A 73 -44.21 -27.40 14.25
N GLN A 74 -43.13 -27.94 13.68
CA GLN A 74 -43.17 -28.49 12.32
C GLN A 74 -44.12 -29.69 12.19
N PRO A 75 -44.02 -30.75 13.01
CA PRO A 75 -44.94 -31.89 12.90
C PRO A 75 -46.40 -31.53 13.21
N THR A 76 -46.66 -30.61 14.15
CA THR A 76 -48.04 -30.15 14.45
C THR A 76 -48.64 -29.35 13.29
N LEU A 77 -47.85 -28.47 12.67
CA LEU A 77 -48.24 -27.74 11.46
C LEU A 77 -48.47 -28.67 10.26
N GLU A 78 -47.62 -29.68 10.06
CA GLU A 78 -47.79 -30.66 8.98
C GLU A 78 -49.05 -31.51 9.19
N ALA A 79 -49.34 -31.93 10.42
CA ALA A 79 -50.57 -32.66 10.75
C ALA A 79 -51.82 -31.81 10.48
N ALA A 80 -51.84 -30.54 10.91
CA ALA A 80 -52.95 -29.63 10.66
C ALA A 80 -53.16 -29.37 9.16
N ASN A 81 -52.08 -29.16 8.39
CA ASN A 81 -52.15 -29.00 6.94
C ASN A 81 -52.69 -30.24 6.24
N LYS A 82 -52.22 -31.42 6.62
CA LYS A 82 -52.69 -32.69 6.05
C LYS A 82 -54.18 -32.89 6.33
N ALA A 83 -54.63 -32.63 7.56
CA ALA A 83 -56.02 -32.73 7.93
C ALA A 83 -56.90 -31.73 7.15
N TYR A 84 -56.46 -30.47 7.02
CA TYR A 84 -57.19 -29.45 6.25
C TYR A 84 -57.29 -29.82 4.76
N ASN A 85 -56.20 -30.33 4.16
CA ASN A 85 -56.18 -30.72 2.76
C ASN A 85 -57.02 -31.97 2.46
N ALA A 86 -57.32 -32.79 3.47
CA ALA A 86 -58.19 -33.94 3.34
C ALA A 86 -59.69 -33.58 3.37
N LEU A 87 -60.04 -32.36 3.78
CA LEU A 87 -61.42 -31.88 3.75
C LEU A 87 -61.89 -31.66 2.31
N THR A 88 -63.18 -31.89 2.09
CA THR A 88 -63.88 -31.45 0.87
C THR A 88 -63.95 -29.92 0.78
N GLU A 89 -64.19 -29.38 -0.41
CA GLU A 89 -64.29 -27.92 -0.60
C GLU A 89 -65.42 -27.29 0.23
N THR A 90 -66.53 -27.99 0.42
CA THR A 90 -67.62 -27.54 1.31
C THR A 90 -67.18 -27.53 2.77
N GLU A 91 -66.50 -28.59 3.24
CA GLU A 91 -65.97 -28.66 4.61
C GLU A 91 -64.93 -27.58 4.92
N LYS A 92 -64.04 -27.26 3.96
CA LYS A 92 -63.03 -26.21 4.12
C LYS A 92 -63.65 -24.84 4.42
N GLN A 93 -64.83 -24.53 3.88
CA GLN A 93 -65.54 -23.26 4.15
C GLN A 93 -65.95 -23.10 5.61
N TYR A 94 -66.04 -24.20 6.36
CA TYR A 94 -66.43 -24.19 7.76
C TYR A 94 -65.24 -24.17 8.74
N VAL A 95 -64.00 -24.22 8.25
CA VAL A 95 -62.80 -24.11 9.09
C VAL A 95 -62.55 -22.65 9.45
N THR A 96 -63.05 -22.24 10.62
CA THR A 96 -63.08 -20.83 11.05
C THR A 96 -61.71 -20.23 11.35
N ASN A 97 -60.69 -21.05 11.64
CA ASN A 97 -59.34 -20.62 11.99
C ASN A 97 -58.29 -20.88 10.89
N TYR A 98 -58.71 -21.03 9.63
CA TYR A 98 -57.78 -21.19 8.51
C TYR A 98 -56.77 -20.03 8.40
N GLY A 99 -57.16 -18.81 8.76
CA GLY A 99 -56.23 -17.67 8.83
C GLY A 99 -55.03 -17.93 9.75
N THR A 100 -55.25 -18.58 10.90
CA THR A 100 -54.19 -18.99 11.83
C THR A 100 -53.25 -20.03 11.20
N LEU A 101 -53.81 -21.01 10.48
CA LEU A 101 -53.00 -22.00 9.75
C LEU A 101 -52.12 -21.34 8.70
N SER A 102 -52.67 -20.40 7.92
CA SER A 102 -51.93 -19.62 6.91
C SER A 102 -50.78 -18.82 7.56
N ASN A 103 -51.02 -18.18 8.70
CA ASN A 103 -49.98 -17.46 9.44
C ASN A 103 -48.85 -18.40 9.87
N HIS A 104 -49.16 -19.58 10.43
CA HIS A 104 -48.13 -20.55 10.78
C HIS A 104 -47.36 -21.10 9.57
N GLN A 105 -48.02 -21.27 8.41
CA GLN A 105 -47.32 -21.61 7.17
C GLN A 105 -46.30 -20.54 6.77
N GLN A 106 -46.63 -19.25 6.93
CA GLN A 106 -45.70 -18.14 6.70
C GLN A 106 -44.56 -18.13 7.73
N THR A 107 -44.86 -18.34 9.02
CA THR A 107 -43.85 -18.49 10.08
C THR A 107 -42.85 -19.59 9.74
N ARG A 108 -43.32 -20.74 9.24
CA ARG A 108 -42.44 -21.83 8.77
C ARG A 108 -41.48 -21.39 7.66
N VAL A 109 -41.95 -20.59 6.70
CA VAL A 109 -41.08 -20.04 5.63
C VAL A 109 -40.02 -19.11 6.22
N ALA A 110 -40.40 -18.24 7.16
CA ALA A 110 -39.46 -17.36 7.85
C ALA A 110 -38.41 -18.15 8.64
N TYR A 111 -38.80 -19.21 9.35
CA TYR A 111 -37.87 -20.04 10.12
C TYR A 111 -36.93 -20.84 9.23
N ARG A 112 -37.39 -21.33 8.08
CA ARG A 112 -36.50 -21.93 7.07
C ARG A 112 -35.47 -20.93 6.55
N ARG A 113 -35.89 -19.70 6.23
CA ARG A 113 -34.96 -18.65 5.80
C ARG A 113 -33.95 -18.28 6.88
N LEU A 114 -34.37 -18.28 8.14
CA LEU A 114 -33.50 -18.04 9.28
C LEU A 114 -32.44 -19.14 9.41
N ALA A 115 -32.86 -20.41 9.33
CA ALA A 115 -31.95 -21.55 9.34
C ALA A 115 -30.94 -21.50 8.18
N THR A 116 -31.38 -21.18 6.96
CA THR A 116 -30.47 -21.01 5.81
C THR A 116 -29.43 -19.93 6.07
N GLN A 117 -29.80 -18.78 6.64
CA GLN A 117 -28.83 -17.72 6.95
C GLN A 117 -27.79 -18.15 8.01
N ILE A 118 -28.19 -18.97 8.98
CA ILE A 118 -27.26 -19.55 9.98
C ILE A 118 -26.26 -20.48 9.29
N GLU A 119 -26.74 -21.34 8.39
CA GLU A 119 -25.91 -22.29 7.64
C GLU A 119 -24.96 -21.57 6.68
N GLU A 120 -25.45 -20.57 5.95
CA GLU A 120 -24.64 -19.73 5.07
C GLU A 120 -23.58 -18.94 5.86
N LYS A 121 -23.95 -18.37 7.02
CA LYS A 121 -22.98 -17.69 7.88
C LYS A 121 -21.89 -18.67 8.31
N LEU A 122 -22.24 -19.87 8.76
CA LEU A 122 -21.27 -20.88 9.17
C LEU A 122 -20.36 -21.32 8.00
N ALA A 123 -20.93 -21.49 6.81
CA ALA A 123 -20.22 -21.90 5.58
C ALA A 123 -19.41 -20.78 4.92
N SER A 124 -19.62 -19.51 5.30
CA SER A 124 -18.93 -18.36 4.70
C SER A 124 -17.42 -18.31 4.98
N VAL A 125 -16.95 -19.06 5.97
CA VAL A 125 -15.55 -19.11 6.38
C VAL A 125 -15.07 -20.56 6.36
N GLU A 126 -14.01 -20.83 5.58
CA GLU A 126 -13.38 -22.15 5.55
C GLU A 126 -12.87 -22.56 6.95
N SER A 127 -12.96 -23.85 7.29
CA SER A 127 -12.54 -24.36 8.60
C SER A 127 -11.05 -24.18 8.92
N THR A 128 -10.23 -24.02 7.89
CA THR A 128 -8.79 -23.73 7.99
C THR A 128 -8.49 -22.25 8.20
N SER A 129 -9.48 -21.38 7.98
CA SER A 129 -9.32 -19.94 8.15
C SER A 129 -9.11 -19.57 9.61
N ILE A 130 -8.25 -18.60 9.85
CA ILE A 130 -8.01 -17.99 11.16
C ILE A 130 -9.29 -17.43 11.80
N ASN A 131 -10.25 -16.99 10.98
CA ASN A 131 -11.51 -16.39 11.44
C ASN A 131 -12.63 -17.42 11.64
N TYR A 132 -12.38 -18.70 11.34
CA TYR A 132 -13.41 -19.75 11.42
C TYR A 132 -14.03 -19.82 12.81
N TYR A 133 -13.19 -19.84 13.85
CA TYR A 133 -13.64 -19.89 15.23
C TYR A 133 -14.52 -18.72 15.62
N GLN A 134 -14.11 -17.51 15.25
CA GLN A 134 -14.90 -16.32 15.50
C GLN A 134 -16.27 -16.45 14.84
N ASN A 135 -16.29 -16.89 13.59
CA ASN A 135 -17.53 -17.09 12.85
C ASN A 135 -18.43 -18.14 13.51
N VAL A 136 -17.86 -19.24 14.02
CA VAL A 136 -18.62 -20.27 14.75
C VAL A 136 -19.17 -19.73 16.07
N ILE A 137 -18.37 -19.00 16.85
CA ILE A 137 -18.80 -18.44 18.15
C ILE A 137 -19.95 -17.44 17.95
N GLU A 138 -19.82 -16.51 17.02
CA GLU A 138 -20.90 -15.55 16.72
C GLU A 138 -22.16 -16.25 16.23
N THR A 139 -22.01 -17.25 15.36
CA THR A 139 -23.14 -18.03 14.85
C THR A 139 -23.78 -18.84 15.98
N ARG A 140 -22.99 -19.34 16.92
CA ARG A 140 -23.46 -20.06 18.11
C ARG A 140 -24.21 -19.14 19.04
N ASP A 141 -23.71 -17.94 19.28
CA ASP A 141 -24.37 -16.94 20.12
C ASP A 141 -25.72 -16.56 19.49
N TRP A 142 -25.76 -16.31 18.19
CA TRP A 142 -27.00 -16.09 17.45
C TRP A 142 -27.95 -17.29 17.56
N TYR A 143 -27.47 -18.51 17.30
CA TYR A 143 -28.26 -19.73 17.44
C TYR A 143 -28.81 -19.92 18.85
N ASN A 144 -28.04 -19.55 19.88
CA ASN A 144 -28.47 -19.66 21.27
C ASN A 144 -29.63 -18.72 21.60
N THR A 145 -29.78 -17.59 20.92
CA THR A 145 -30.93 -16.67 21.10
C THR A 145 -32.24 -17.20 20.53
N LEU A 146 -32.21 -18.24 19.71
CA LEU A 146 -33.40 -18.79 19.05
C LEU A 146 -34.28 -19.61 19.99
N ASN A 147 -35.58 -19.59 19.71
CA ASN A 147 -36.55 -20.47 20.38
C ASN A 147 -36.44 -21.93 19.89
N ALA A 148 -37.11 -22.85 20.56
CA ALA A 148 -36.99 -24.29 20.26
C ALA A 148 -37.57 -24.67 18.89
N ALA A 149 -38.61 -23.98 18.42
CA ALA A 149 -39.15 -24.18 17.07
C ALA A 149 -38.16 -23.74 16.00
N GLN A 150 -37.53 -22.57 16.15
CA GLN A 150 -36.54 -22.05 15.20
C GLN A 150 -35.31 -22.96 15.12
N LYS A 151 -34.81 -23.44 16.27
CA LYS A 151 -33.67 -24.36 16.34
C LYS A 151 -33.93 -25.67 15.59
N SER A 152 -35.17 -26.17 15.57
CA SER A 152 -35.49 -27.43 14.87
C SER A 152 -35.41 -27.35 13.34
N PHE A 153 -35.39 -26.14 12.75
CA PHE A 153 -35.17 -25.96 11.31
C PHE A 153 -33.69 -25.97 10.91
N VAL A 154 -32.77 -25.80 11.86
CA VAL A 154 -31.32 -25.82 11.60
C VAL A 154 -30.88 -27.28 11.41
N SER A 155 -30.08 -27.57 10.38
CA SER A 155 -29.60 -28.94 10.14
C SER A 155 -28.85 -29.54 11.33
N ALA A 156 -28.95 -30.87 11.48
CA ALA A 156 -28.31 -31.59 12.59
C ALA A 156 -26.78 -31.39 12.62
N ASP A 157 -26.13 -31.32 11.46
CA ASP A 157 -24.69 -31.08 11.35
C ASP A 157 -24.31 -29.67 11.85
N THR A 158 -25.08 -28.65 11.46
CA THR A 158 -24.88 -27.29 11.97
C THR A 158 -25.12 -27.25 13.48
N GLN A 159 -26.19 -27.86 13.98
CA GLN A 159 -26.44 -27.92 15.43
C GLN A 159 -25.28 -28.59 16.17
N LYS A 160 -24.73 -29.68 15.64
CA LYS A 160 -23.58 -30.39 16.22
C LYS A 160 -22.35 -29.48 16.30
N ILE A 161 -22.05 -28.73 15.24
CA ILE A 161 -20.94 -27.76 15.25
C ILE A 161 -21.17 -26.70 16.32
N LEU A 162 -22.36 -26.10 16.36
CA LEU A 162 -22.67 -25.00 17.27
C LEU A 162 -22.75 -25.43 18.74
N THR A 163 -23.03 -26.71 19.02
CA THR A 163 -23.11 -27.25 20.40
C THR A 163 -21.82 -27.91 20.87
N SER A 164 -20.90 -28.24 19.97
CA SER A 164 -19.61 -28.85 20.32
C SER A 164 -18.63 -27.84 20.91
N SER A 165 -17.74 -28.31 21.80
CA SER A 165 -16.54 -27.56 22.18
C SER A 165 -15.54 -27.61 21.03
N ILE A 166 -15.21 -26.46 20.45
CA ILE A 166 -14.24 -26.37 19.36
C ILE A 166 -12.98 -25.66 19.87
N ALA A 167 -11.84 -26.32 19.75
CA ALA A 167 -10.55 -25.76 20.13
C ALA A 167 -9.97 -24.93 18.97
N PRO A 168 -9.36 -23.76 19.21
CA PRO A 168 -8.75 -22.93 18.17
C PRO A 168 -7.78 -23.72 17.28
N ASN A 169 -7.66 -23.36 16.00
CA ASN A 169 -6.71 -23.99 15.06
C ASN A 169 -5.26 -23.58 15.31
N THR A 170 -5.05 -22.67 16.25
CA THR A 170 -3.74 -22.21 16.71
C THR A 170 -3.63 -22.38 18.22
N SER A 171 -2.40 -22.43 18.74
CA SER A 171 -2.14 -22.54 20.17
C SER A 171 -1.42 -21.29 20.67
N VAL A 172 -1.49 -21.02 21.98
CA VAL A 172 -0.75 -19.91 22.60
C VAL A 172 0.73 -19.98 22.22
N ASP A 173 1.36 -21.16 22.33
CA ASP A 173 2.77 -21.36 21.98
C ASP A 173 3.07 -21.04 20.52
N LYS A 174 2.19 -21.41 19.58
CA LYS A 174 2.36 -21.09 18.16
C LYS A 174 2.34 -19.57 17.94
N VAL A 175 1.39 -18.87 18.54
CA VAL A 175 1.27 -17.41 18.41
C VAL A 175 2.46 -16.70 19.06
N VAL A 176 2.87 -17.13 20.26
CA VAL A 176 4.04 -16.60 20.96
C VAL A 176 5.30 -16.78 20.12
N ASN A 177 5.53 -17.98 19.58
CA ASN A 177 6.68 -18.26 18.72
C ASN A 177 6.63 -17.42 17.43
N LYS A 178 5.45 -17.27 16.81
CA LYS A 178 5.29 -16.40 15.62
C LYS A 178 5.66 -14.95 15.94
N ILE A 179 5.21 -14.42 17.08
CA ILE A 179 5.53 -13.05 17.53
C ILE A 179 7.02 -12.89 17.82
N GLN A 180 7.64 -13.87 18.48
CA GLN A 180 9.08 -13.85 18.79
C GLN A 180 9.97 -13.91 17.55
N LEU A 181 9.49 -14.54 16.47
CA LEU A 181 10.21 -14.69 15.20
C LEU A 181 9.94 -13.55 14.21
N LEU A 182 9.17 -12.52 14.59
CA LEU A 182 8.98 -11.33 13.76
C LEU A 182 10.32 -10.67 13.48
N ASN A 183 10.60 -10.42 12.20
CA ASN A 183 11.87 -9.87 11.75
C ASN A 183 11.62 -8.74 10.76
N SER A 184 11.97 -7.51 11.17
CA SER A 184 11.79 -6.28 10.39
C SER A 184 12.58 -6.23 9.09
N SER A 185 13.62 -7.05 8.95
CA SER A 185 14.43 -7.11 7.73
C SER A 185 13.82 -8.01 6.65
N ARG A 186 12.80 -8.82 6.99
CA ARG A 186 12.13 -9.69 6.01
C ARG A 186 11.09 -8.90 5.24
N ILE A 187 11.05 -9.15 3.92
CA ILE A 187 10.01 -8.59 3.03
C ILE A 187 8.59 -8.92 3.52
N SER A 188 8.39 -10.08 4.13
CA SER A 188 7.11 -10.49 4.69
C SER A 188 6.74 -9.79 6.01
N PHE A 189 7.61 -8.97 6.59
CA PHE A 189 7.45 -8.42 7.95
C PHE A 189 6.06 -7.82 8.19
N HIS A 190 5.59 -6.95 7.30
CA HIS A 190 4.28 -6.27 7.45
C HIS A 190 3.12 -7.27 7.46
N LYS A 191 3.21 -8.30 6.62
CA LYS A 191 2.23 -9.38 6.55
C LYS A 191 2.30 -10.26 7.80
N ASP A 192 3.51 -10.65 8.22
CA ASP A 192 3.74 -11.51 9.37
C ASP A 192 3.23 -10.84 10.66
N VAL A 193 3.43 -9.52 10.83
CA VAL A 193 2.89 -8.72 11.94
C VAL A 193 1.36 -8.71 11.93
N ALA A 194 0.75 -8.46 10.76
CA ALA A 194 -0.70 -8.42 10.62
C ALA A 194 -1.33 -9.79 10.93
N GLU A 195 -0.73 -10.88 10.45
CA GLU A 195 -1.17 -12.24 10.76
C GLU A 195 -1.00 -12.56 12.25
N ALA A 196 0.14 -12.21 12.85
CA ALA A 196 0.38 -12.42 14.27
C ALA A 196 -0.65 -11.68 15.14
N ARG A 197 -1.02 -10.44 14.77
CA ARG A 197 -2.08 -9.69 15.45
C ARG A 197 -3.45 -10.32 15.30
N ALA A 198 -3.76 -10.85 14.11
CA ALA A 198 -5.01 -11.58 13.90
C ALA A 198 -5.07 -12.84 14.78
N GLU A 199 -4.00 -13.63 14.84
CA GLU A 199 -3.97 -14.88 15.65
C GLU A 199 -4.01 -14.57 17.15
N TYR A 200 -3.27 -13.56 17.60
CA TYR A 200 -3.29 -13.10 18.99
C TYR A 200 -4.69 -12.66 19.41
N ASN A 201 -5.35 -11.84 18.59
CA ASN A 201 -6.71 -11.38 18.86
C ASN A 201 -7.75 -12.50 18.78
N ALA A 202 -7.55 -13.50 17.92
CA ALA A 202 -8.44 -14.66 17.85
C ALA A 202 -8.38 -15.47 19.15
N LEU A 203 -7.18 -15.70 19.68
CA LEU A 203 -6.97 -16.45 20.92
C LEU A 203 -7.39 -15.66 22.18
N ARG A 204 -7.17 -14.35 22.26
CA ARG A 204 -7.50 -13.53 23.45
C ARG A 204 -9.00 -13.45 23.74
N ARG A 205 -9.86 -13.84 22.80
CA ARG A 205 -11.32 -13.86 22.96
C ARG A 205 -11.82 -15.02 23.82
N PHE A 206 -10.98 -16.04 24.00
CA PHE A 206 -11.31 -17.18 24.85
C PHE A 206 -10.93 -16.84 26.29
N SER A 207 -11.90 -16.88 27.20
CA SER A 207 -11.73 -16.49 28.62
C SER A 207 -10.71 -17.35 29.39
N ASN A 208 -10.41 -18.54 28.88
CA ASN A 208 -9.44 -19.47 29.45
C ASN A 208 -8.03 -19.36 28.82
N VAL A 209 -7.82 -18.44 27.88
CA VAL A 209 -6.53 -18.23 27.24
C VAL A 209 -5.79 -17.09 27.92
N SER A 210 -4.56 -17.37 28.36
CA SER A 210 -3.64 -16.38 28.91
C SER A 210 -2.32 -16.41 28.14
N PHE A 211 -1.78 -15.25 27.83
CA PHE A 211 -0.51 -15.10 27.13
C PHE A 211 0.63 -14.82 28.12
N PRO A 212 1.86 -15.27 27.84
CA PRO A 212 3.03 -14.86 28.61
C PRO A 212 3.18 -13.34 28.66
N SER A 213 3.61 -12.83 29.81
CA SER A 213 3.89 -11.40 30.00
C SER A 213 4.87 -10.89 28.95
N GLY A 214 4.59 -9.71 28.37
CA GLY A 214 5.45 -9.09 27.36
C GLY A 214 5.13 -9.49 25.91
N THR A 215 4.34 -10.53 25.68
CA THR A 215 3.93 -10.95 24.31
C THR A 215 3.21 -9.82 23.57
N GLU A 216 2.25 -9.15 24.23
CA GLU A 216 1.52 -8.02 23.63
C GLU A 216 2.44 -6.83 23.33
N LYS A 217 3.43 -6.59 24.19
CA LYS A 217 4.41 -5.51 24.01
C LYS A 217 5.27 -5.75 22.77
N LEU A 218 5.80 -6.96 22.58
CA LEU A 218 6.58 -7.30 21.38
C LEU A 218 5.78 -7.06 20.10
N LEU A 219 4.51 -7.42 20.10
CA LEU A 219 3.63 -7.23 18.96
C LEU A 219 3.35 -5.73 18.70
N LEU A 220 3.12 -4.94 19.75
CA LEU A 220 2.96 -3.49 19.64
C LEU A 220 4.22 -2.80 19.12
N ASP A 221 5.40 -3.22 19.60
CA ASP A 221 6.68 -2.69 19.14
C ASP A 221 6.88 -2.97 17.63
N ALA A 222 6.52 -4.18 17.18
CA ALA A 222 6.57 -4.53 15.75
C ALA A 222 5.56 -3.73 14.90
N GLU A 223 4.35 -3.50 15.40
CA GLU A 223 3.35 -2.65 14.72
C GLU A 223 3.81 -1.20 14.59
N GLN A 224 4.50 -0.68 15.61
CA GLN A 224 5.07 0.67 15.55
C GLN A 224 6.14 0.79 14.45
N LEU A 225 6.93 -0.26 14.21
CA LEU A 225 7.86 -0.30 13.07
C LEU A 225 7.12 -0.31 11.73
N VAL A 226 6.06 -1.10 11.60
CA VAL A 226 5.19 -1.11 10.41
C VAL A 226 4.64 0.29 10.11
N LEU A 227 4.21 1.04 11.13
CA LEU A 227 3.74 2.42 10.97
C LEU A 227 4.85 3.36 10.48
N LYS A 228 6.08 3.22 11.00
CA LYS A 228 7.23 4.01 10.54
C LYS A 228 7.58 3.72 9.08
N ASP A 229 7.59 2.44 8.69
CA ASP A 229 7.85 2.04 7.31
C ASP A 229 6.80 2.61 6.35
N LYS A 230 5.51 2.55 6.73
CA LYS A 230 4.42 3.14 5.96
C LYS A 230 4.55 4.65 5.83
N ALA A 231 4.98 5.35 6.89
CA ALA A 231 5.19 6.79 6.84
C ALA A 231 6.34 7.15 5.88
N ALA A 232 7.49 6.47 5.97
CA ALA A 232 8.61 6.69 5.07
C ALA A 232 8.25 6.44 3.59
N ALA A 233 7.53 5.35 3.31
CA ALA A 233 7.02 5.09 1.97
C ALA A 233 6.02 6.15 1.50
N LYS A 234 5.16 6.65 2.40
CA LYS A 234 4.18 7.70 2.09
C LYS A 234 4.83 9.03 1.72
N GLU A 235 5.94 9.39 2.36
CA GLU A 235 6.71 10.59 2.00
C GLU A 235 7.20 10.51 0.55
N VAL A 236 7.78 9.37 0.16
CA VAL A 236 8.24 9.15 -1.22
C VAL A 236 7.06 9.06 -2.19
N GLU A 237 5.96 8.41 -1.82
CA GLU A 237 4.73 8.37 -2.62
C GLU A 237 4.23 9.79 -2.92
N ASN A 238 4.17 10.66 -1.90
CA ASN A 238 3.75 12.05 -2.06
C ASN A 238 4.73 12.84 -2.93
N ALA A 239 6.04 12.60 -2.78
CA ALA A 239 7.07 13.25 -3.59
C ALA A 239 6.95 12.85 -5.08
N ILE A 240 6.66 11.58 -5.38
CA ILE A 240 6.37 11.11 -6.74
C ILE A 240 5.08 11.75 -7.27
N ALA A 241 4.03 11.84 -6.45
CA ALA A 241 2.75 12.44 -6.84
C ALA A 241 2.86 13.95 -7.13
N ALA A 242 3.83 14.62 -6.51
CA ALA A 242 4.12 16.03 -6.76
C ALA A 242 4.88 16.28 -8.08
N LEU A 243 5.43 15.23 -8.71
CA LEU A 243 6.09 15.36 -10.01
C LEU A 243 5.08 15.71 -11.09
N SER A 244 5.36 16.76 -11.84
CA SER A 244 4.53 17.26 -12.92
C SER A 244 5.36 17.53 -14.18
N PRO A 245 4.93 17.10 -15.38
CA PRO A 245 5.71 17.31 -16.60
C PRO A 245 5.88 18.78 -16.98
N LYS A 246 5.07 19.68 -16.40
CA LYS A 246 5.08 21.12 -16.73
C LYS A 246 5.90 21.95 -15.76
N THR A 247 6.12 21.45 -14.55
CA THR A 247 6.68 22.24 -13.44
C THR A 247 7.92 21.58 -12.82
N SER A 248 8.04 20.26 -12.88
CA SER A 248 9.16 19.52 -12.31
C SER A 248 10.33 19.45 -13.28
N THR A 249 11.52 19.64 -12.75
CA THR A 249 12.80 19.59 -13.47
C THR A 249 13.45 18.22 -13.35
N THR A 250 14.51 17.98 -14.13
CA THR A 250 15.34 16.77 -14.00
C THR A 250 15.91 16.61 -12.58
N GLN A 251 16.23 17.73 -11.90
CA GLN A 251 16.73 17.73 -10.53
C GLN A 251 15.68 17.24 -9.54
N ASP A 252 14.41 17.64 -9.72
CA ASP A 252 13.30 17.17 -8.88
C ASP A 252 13.09 15.66 -9.04
N VAL A 253 13.13 15.17 -10.28
CA VAL A 253 13.05 13.72 -10.58
C VAL A 253 14.21 12.96 -9.93
N GLN A 254 15.43 13.50 -10.01
CA GLN A 254 16.61 12.88 -9.40
C GLN A 254 16.53 12.87 -7.87
N ALA A 255 16.03 13.93 -7.25
CA ALA A 255 15.84 13.98 -5.79
C ALA A 255 14.84 12.92 -5.32
N VAL A 256 13.71 12.76 -6.03
CA VAL A 256 12.70 11.73 -5.74
C VAL A 256 13.28 10.32 -5.97
N LYS A 257 14.08 10.12 -7.02
CA LYS A 257 14.80 8.86 -7.26
C LYS A 257 15.73 8.50 -6.11
N THR A 258 16.56 9.44 -5.66
CA THR A 258 17.48 9.22 -4.54
C THR A 258 16.72 8.90 -3.25
N ALA A 259 15.60 9.59 -2.98
CA ALA A 259 14.75 9.31 -1.82
C ALA A 259 14.14 7.90 -1.86
N PHE A 260 13.70 7.45 -3.04
CA PHE A 260 13.20 6.08 -3.22
C PHE A 260 14.30 5.02 -3.04
N GLU A 261 15.51 5.27 -3.56
CA GLU A 261 16.66 4.36 -3.41
C GLU A 261 17.17 4.27 -1.96
N ALA A 262 16.93 5.28 -1.15
CA ALA A 262 17.26 5.29 0.28
C ALA A 262 16.28 4.46 1.14
N LEU A 263 15.09 4.11 0.62
CA LEU A 263 14.13 3.26 1.32
C LEU A 263 14.64 1.82 1.45
N THR A 264 14.25 1.14 2.53
CA THR A 264 14.51 -0.30 2.67
C THR A 264 13.70 -1.11 1.64
N PRO A 265 14.10 -2.36 1.31
CA PRO A 265 13.31 -3.19 0.39
C PRO A 265 11.86 -3.39 0.83
N VAL A 266 11.61 -3.45 2.14
CA VAL A 266 10.26 -3.54 2.71
C VAL A 266 9.46 -2.26 2.45
N GLN A 267 10.07 -1.10 2.64
CA GLN A 267 9.45 0.21 2.41
C GLN A 267 9.19 0.48 0.93
N GLN A 268 10.10 0.10 0.03
CA GLN A 268 9.92 0.27 -1.42
C GLN A 268 8.66 -0.44 -1.95
N GLN A 269 8.29 -1.60 -1.39
CA GLN A 269 7.06 -2.31 -1.77
C GLN A 269 5.78 -1.55 -1.40
N LEU A 270 5.86 -0.61 -0.48
CA LEU A 270 4.72 0.19 -0.02
C LEU A 270 4.49 1.45 -0.86
N VAL A 271 5.34 1.73 -1.86
CA VAL A 271 5.21 2.91 -2.74
C VAL A 271 4.42 2.52 -4.00
N PRO A 272 3.10 2.76 -4.06
CA PRO A 272 2.26 2.23 -5.14
C PRO A 272 2.50 2.89 -6.51
N ASN A 273 3.02 4.12 -6.51
CA ASN A 273 3.17 4.97 -7.69
C ASN A 273 4.58 4.97 -8.28
N VAL A 274 5.45 4.03 -7.91
CA VAL A 274 6.83 3.93 -8.43
C VAL A 274 6.90 3.89 -9.97
N GLY A 275 5.87 3.34 -10.64
CA GLY A 275 5.80 3.35 -12.10
C GLY A 275 5.83 4.75 -12.73
N ILE A 276 5.25 5.76 -12.05
CA ILE A 276 5.31 7.15 -12.50
C ILE A 276 6.74 7.67 -12.45
N LEU A 277 7.47 7.38 -11.38
CA LEU A 277 8.89 7.74 -11.27
C LEU A 277 9.73 7.10 -12.38
N VAL A 278 9.47 5.83 -12.70
CA VAL A 278 10.14 5.13 -13.82
C VAL A 278 9.86 5.81 -15.16
N ASP A 279 8.62 6.24 -15.42
CA ASP A 279 8.26 6.99 -16.62
C ASP A 279 9.04 8.32 -16.73
N TYR A 280 9.20 9.03 -15.61
CA TYR A 280 10.02 10.26 -15.56
C TYR A 280 11.51 9.98 -15.83
N VAL A 281 12.07 8.95 -15.17
CA VAL A 281 13.49 8.57 -15.33
C VAL A 281 13.80 8.09 -16.75
N ASN A 282 12.87 7.38 -17.39
CA ASN A 282 13.01 6.90 -18.76
C ASN A 282 12.73 7.97 -19.83
N GLY A 283 12.49 9.22 -19.44
CA GLY A 283 12.32 10.34 -20.37
C GLY A 283 10.99 10.33 -21.14
N LYS A 284 9.95 9.62 -20.64
CA LYS A 284 8.60 9.63 -21.25
C LYS A 284 7.98 11.02 -21.26
N TYR A 285 8.34 11.85 -20.29
CA TYR A 285 7.86 13.22 -20.14
C TYR A 285 8.93 14.23 -20.53
N LYS A 286 8.55 15.21 -21.37
CA LYS A 286 9.40 16.36 -21.66
C LYS A 286 9.34 17.35 -20.50
N LEU A 287 10.36 17.37 -19.66
CA LEU A 287 10.42 18.23 -18.48
C LEU A 287 10.86 19.65 -18.83
N PRO A 288 10.35 20.68 -18.14
CA PRO A 288 10.92 22.01 -18.20
C PRO A 288 12.40 21.93 -17.79
N SER A 289 13.28 22.34 -18.70
CA SER A 289 14.61 22.78 -18.28
C SER A 289 14.40 23.98 -17.37
N LYS A 290 15.03 23.98 -16.20
CA LYS A 290 15.00 25.09 -15.24
C LYS A 290 15.29 26.35 -16.05
N GLY A 291 14.36 27.31 -16.06
CA GLY A 291 14.45 28.51 -16.87
C GLY A 291 15.62 29.39 -16.45
N ASN A 292 16.83 29.05 -16.87
CA ASN A 292 17.80 30.05 -17.24
C ASN A 292 17.48 30.41 -18.69
N SER A 293 17.08 31.65 -18.89
CA SER A 293 16.92 32.26 -20.21
C SER A 293 18.04 31.80 -21.15
N ILE A 294 17.71 30.92 -22.10
CA ILE A 294 18.59 30.58 -23.22
C ILE A 294 18.65 31.85 -24.09
N LYS A 295 19.59 32.74 -23.77
CA LYS A 295 20.36 33.31 -24.86
C LYS A 295 21.08 32.10 -25.43
N THR A 296 20.78 31.72 -26.67
CA THR A 296 21.64 30.79 -27.41
C THR A 296 23.07 31.25 -27.16
N PRO A 297 23.91 30.48 -26.44
CA PRO A 297 25.22 30.96 -26.07
C PRO A 297 25.94 31.29 -27.37
N ILE A 298 26.45 32.52 -27.49
CA ILE A 298 27.28 32.89 -28.63
C ILE A 298 28.57 32.10 -28.47
N LEU A 299 28.63 30.95 -29.15
CA LEU A 299 29.79 30.08 -29.16
C LEU A 299 30.94 30.79 -29.90
N SER A 300 32.17 30.46 -29.53
CA SER A 300 33.35 31.03 -30.18
C SER A 300 33.84 30.08 -31.26
N ASP A 301 33.97 30.54 -32.50
CA ASP A 301 34.55 29.76 -33.61
C ASP A 301 36.04 29.41 -33.36
N THR A 302 36.65 30.10 -32.41
CA THR A 302 38.05 29.90 -31.98
C THR A 302 38.17 29.00 -30.73
N ALA A 303 37.11 28.30 -30.34
CA ALA A 303 37.14 27.43 -29.16
C ALA A 303 38.00 26.18 -29.42
N ALA A 304 38.64 25.69 -28.35
CA ALA A 304 39.33 24.42 -28.35
C ALA A 304 38.33 23.29 -28.59
N VAL A 305 38.76 22.29 -29.36
CA VAL A 305 37.96 21.11 -29.67
C VAL A 305 38.38 19.96 -28.75
N PRO A 306 37.46 19.20 -28.14
CA PRO A 306 37.79 18.02 -27.35
C PRO A 306 38.68 17.05 -28.14
N GLY A 307 39.64 16.41 -27.47
CA GLY A 307 40.55 15.42 -28.07
C GLY A 307 41.62 15.99 -29.00
N LYS A 308 41.59 17.29 -29.31
CA LYS A 308 42.60 17.95 -30.15
C LYS A 308 43.50 18.87 -29.33
N ASN A 309 44.78 18.90 -29.70
CA ASN A 309 45.73 19.86 -29.16
C ASN A 309 45.40 21.25 -29.67
N THR A 310 45.14 22.19 -28.76
CA THR A 310 44.89 23.59 -29.07
C THR A 310 46.03 24.45 -28.55
N VAL A 311 46.60 25.28 -29.41
CA VAL A 311 47.64 26.25 -29.01
C VAL A 311 46.98 27.48 -28.42
N MET A 312 47.32 27.84 -27.19
CA MET A 312 46.77 29.02 -26.52
C MET A 312 47.33 30.32 -27.10
N SER A 313 46.47 31.34 -27.22
CA SER A 313 46.84 32.67 -27.69
C SER A 313 47.55 33.47 -26.59
N LYS A 314 48.74 33.99 -26.88
CA LYS A 314 49.55 34.76 -25.90
C LYS A 314 49.24 36.26 -25.98
N SER A 315 48.94 36.86 -24.84
CA SER A 315 48.84 38.31 -24.64
C SER A 315 49.63 38.71 -23.39
N ARG A 316 50.77 39.39 -23.57
CA ARG A 316 51.75 39.68 -22.49
C ARG A 316 52.15 38.39 -21.76
N ASN A 317 51.91 38.30 -20.45
CA ASN A 317 52.23 37.14 -19.61
C ASN A 317 51.06 36.14 -19.49
N THR A 318 49.97 36.36 -20.22
CA THR A 318 48.75 35.56 -20.13
C THR A 318 48.54 34.77 -21.41
N TYR A 319 48.38 33.46 -21.29
CA TYR A 319 47.91 32.58 -22.35
C TYR A 319 46.40 32.39 -22.20
N LYS A 320 45.66 32.50 -23.30
CA LYS A 320 44.20 32.41 -23.32
C LYS A 320 43.73 31.36 -24.30
N ALA A 321 42.73 30.59 -23.90
CA ALA A 321 41.95 29.73 -24.75
C ALA A 321 40.48 29.83 -24.37
N LYS A 322 39.61 29.40 -25.27
CA LYS A 322 38.17 29.34 -25.07
C LYS A 322 37.70 27.91 -25.24
N ILE A 323 36.72 27.49 -24.46
CA ILE A 323 36.04 26.21 -24.61
C ILE A 323 34.54 26.49 -24.67
N ASN A 324 33.86 25.93 -25.66
CA ASN A 324 32.41 26.03 -25.76
C ASN A 324 31.80 25.02 -24.79
N VAL A 325 30.86 25.47 -23.95
CA VAL A 325 30.11 24.65 -23.01
C VAL A 325 28.64 24.71 -23.41
N ALA A 326 28.12 23.61 -23.96
CA ALA A 326 26.74 23.49 -24.41
C ALA A 326 26.15 22.12 -24.04
N ASP A 327 24.85 22.09 -23.75
CA ASP A 327 24.11 20.89 -23.33
C ASP A 327 24.19 19.73 -24.36
N SER A 328 24.46 20.05 -25.63
CA SER A 328 24.61 19.09 -26.73
C SER A 328 26.04 18.60 -26.99
N GLU A 329 27.06 19.14 -26.30
CA GLU A 329 28.49 18.88 -26.56
C GLU A 329 29.21 18.27 -25.35
N ILE A 330 28.58 17.32 -24.66
CA ILE A 330 29.21 16.58 -23.55
C ILE A 330 30.12 15.48 -24.13
N SER A 331 31.18 15.87 -24.81
CA SER A 331 32.23 14.94 -25.24
C SER A 331 32.90 14.32 -24.01
N SER A 332 33.16 13.00 -24.06
CA SER A 332 33.92 12.27 -23.04
C SER A 332 35.43 12.53 -23.11
N GLU A 333 35.89 13.35 -24.06
CA GLU A 333 37.29 13.65 -24.28
C GLU A 333 37.77 14.88 -23.50
N ARG A 334 39.07 14.94 -23.24
CA ARG A 334 39.74 16.05 -22.54
C ARG A 334 40.13 17.15 -23.53
N PHE A 335 40.31 18.38 -23.06
CA PHE A 335 40.90 19.46 -23.86
C PHE A 335 42.36 19.62 -23.50
N ILE A 336 43.23 19.59 -24.52
CA ILE A 336 44.67 19.72 -24.33
C ILE A 336 45.10 21.10 -24.83
N LEU A 337 45.44 21.99 -23.90
CA LEU A 337 45.77 23.39 -24.18
C LEU A 337 47.27 23.60 -23.99
N THR A 338 47.98 23.81 -25.09
CA THR A 338 49.45 23.94 -25.09
C THR A 338 49.87 25.40 -25.18
N THR A 339 50.99 25.76 -24.55
CA THR A 339 51.56 27.11 -24.62
C THR A 339 52.94 27.09 -25.26
N LYS A 340 53.37 28.23 -25.82
CA LYS A 340 54.75 28.42 -26.32
C LYS A 340 55.81 28.55 -25.21
N ALA A 341 55.42 28.43 -23.93
CA ALA A 341 56.30 28.54 -22.78
C ALA A 341 56.45 27.21 -22.01
N ASN A 342 56.34 26.09 -22.74
CA ASN A 342 56.48 24.73 -22.23
C ASN A 342 55.57 24.45 -21.02
N MET A 343 54.31 24.88 -21.13
CA MET A 343 53.25 24.54 -20.19
C MET A 343 52.06 24.01 -20.97
N THR A 344 51.39 23.02 -20.40
CA THR A 344 50.18 22.41 -20.94
C THR A 344 49.11 22.37 -19.86
N VAL A 345 47.87 22.70 -20.21
CA VAL A 345 46.71 22.54 -19.33
C VAL A 345 45.80 21.51 -19.94
N ILE A 346 45.48 20.46 -19.18
CA ILE A 346 44.51 19.45 -19.57
C ILE A 346 43.23 19.69 -18.78
N ILE A 347 42.20 20.15 -19.49
CA ILE A 347 40.86 20.30 -18.91
C ILE A 347 40.14 18.96 -19.06
N PRO A 348 39.57 18.39 -17.98
CA PRO A 348 38.85 17.13 -18.04
C PRO A 348 37.57 17.26 -18.88
N PRO A 349 36.89 16.15 -19.19
CA PRO A 349 35.67 16.18 -20.00
C PRO A 349 34.60 17.08 -19.39
N LEU A 350 33.83 17.79 -20.21
CA LEU A 350 32.81 18.74 -19.72
C LEU A 350 31.72 18.07 -18.88
N GLY A 351 31.50 16.75 -19.02
CA GLY A 351 30.61 15.99 -18.12
C GLY A 351 31.08 15.95 -16.66
N THR A 352 32.30 16.41 -16.37
CA THR A 352 32.83 16.54 -15.01
C THR A 352 32.75 17.97 -14.47
N LEU A 353 32.24 18.93 -15.25
CA LEU A 353 32.03 20.32 -14.84
C LEU A 353 30.85 20.39 -13.86
N VAL A 354 31.05 21.03 -12.70
CA VAL A 354 30.02 21.21 -11.67
C VAL A 354 29.07 22.36 -12.01
N ASN A 355 29.55 23.36 -12.75
CA ASN A 355 28.74 24.51 -13.16
C ASN A 355 27.65 24.12 -14.17
N GLU A 356 26.40 24.49 -13.88
CA GLU A 356 25.22 24.23 -14.73
C GLU A 356 25.00 25.30 -15.83
N ASP A 357 25.90 26.27 -15.96
CA ASP A 357 25.80 27.35 -16.96
C ASP A 357 26.28 26.85 -18.33
N SER A 358 25.68 27.35 -19.43
CA SER A 358 26.18 27.18 -20.80
C SER A 358 26.78 28.49 -21.32
N GLY A 359 27.74 28.41 -22.25
CA GLY A 359 28.47 29.59 -22.70
C GLY A 359 29.87 29.31 -23.19
N VAL A 360 30.70 30.35 -23.18
CA VAL A 360 32.13 30.23 -23.49
C VAL A 360 32.88 30.25 -22.16
N MET A 361 33.59 29.17 -21.89
CA MET A 361 34.54 29.07 -20.79
C MET A 361 35.87 29.68 -21.21
N ASP A 362 36.25 30.78 -20.58
CA ASP A 362 37.55 31.41 -20.73
C ASP A 362 38.57 30.70 -19.84
N ILE A 363 39.60 30.14 -20.48
CA ILE A 363 40.76 29.54 -19.82
C ILE A 363 41.94 30.49 -19.93
N GLN A 364 42.54 30.82 -18.80
CA GLN A 364 43.73 31.67 -18.72
C GLN A 364 44.82 30.98 -17.91
N LEU A 365 46.04 31.05 -18.45
CA LEU A 365 47.25 30.64 -17.75
C LEU A 365 48.22 31.81 -17.73
N ILE A 366 48.52 32.32 -16.54
CA ILE A 366 49.38 33.49 -16.34
C ILE A 366 50.68 33.02 -15.71
N ARG A 367 51.82 33.34 -16.33
CA ARG A 367 53.15 33.04 -15.77
C ARG A 367 53.90 34.32 -15.42
N ASN A 368 54.16 34.51 -14.13
CA ASN A 368 54.91 35.64 -13.60
C ASN A 368 56.10 35.10 -12.79
N LEU A 369 57.28 35.06 -13.42
CA LEU A 369 58.50 34.50 -12.83
C LEU A 369 58.29 33.07 -12.29
N ASN A 370 58.23 32.91 -10.98
CA ASN A 370 58.02 31.65 -10.28
C ASN A 370 56.55 31.38 -9.90
N ARG A 371 55.61 32.25 -10.26
CA ARG A 371 54.18 32.07 -10.01
C ARG A 371 53.44 31.72 -11.30
N ILE A 372 52.56 30.73 -11.20
CA ILE A 372 51.66 30.30 -12.27
C ILE A 372 50.24 30.38 -11.74
N THR A 373 49.40 31.14 -12.42
CA THR A 373 47.99 31.26 -12.09
C THR A 373 47.17 30.64 -13.19
N PHE A 374 46.43 29.59 -12.85
CA PHE A 374 45.41 29.00 -13.69
C PHE A 374 44.05 29.58 -13.31
N GLN A 375 43.34 30.12 -14.29
CA GLN A 375 41.98 30.61 -14.12
C GLN A 375 41.10 30.01 -15.20
N ALA A 376 39.97 29.46 -14.77
CA ALA A 376 38.89 29.04 -15.64
C ALA A 376 37.61 29.73 -15.17
N THR A 377 36.95 30.41 -16.10
CA THR A 377 35.70 31.12 -15.82
C THR A 377 34.69 30.88 -16.92
N LEU A 378 33.46 30.57 -16.54
CA LEU A 378 32.32 30.44 -17.45
C LEU A 378 31.36 31.58 -17.16
N ASN A 379 31.03 32.37 -18.18
CA ASN A 379 30.21 33.57 -18.02
C ASN A 379 30.74 34.52 -16.92
N LYS A 380 32.07 34.65 -16.83
CA LYS A 380 32.82 35.42 -15.79
C LYS A 380 32.71 34.90 -14.36
N LYS A 381 32.13 33.72 -14.13
CA LYS A 381 32.11 33.05 -12.82
C LYS A 381 33.19 31.96 -12.75
N PRO A 382 33.85 31.74 -11.61
CA PRO A 382 34.78 30.61 -11.45
C PRO A 382 34.11 29.27 -11.73
N VAL A 383 34.89 28.33 -12.26
CA VAL A 383 34.43 26.96 -12.49
C VAL A 383 35.09 25.94 -11.57
N GLU A 384 34.37 24.85 -11.32
CA GLU A 384 34.82 23.69 -10.58
C GLU A 384 34.56 22.40 -11.36
N PHE A 385 35.51 21.47 -11.30
CA PHE A 385 35.38 20.13 -11.88
C PHE A 385 35.44 19.06 -10.81
N VAL A 386 34.66 17.98 -10.98
CA VAL A 386 34.72 16.79 -10.12
C VAL A 386 36.05 16.04 -10.34
N ALA A 387 36.53 16.01 -11.58
CA ALA A 387 37.82 15.45 -11.99
C ALA A 387 38.94 16.51 -11.94
N ASP A 388 40.18 16.06 -11.77
CA ASP A 388 41.32 16.97 -11.69
C ASP A 388 41.66 17.57 -13.06
N ILE A 389 41.87 18.88 -13.06
CA ILE A 389 42.58 19.62 -14.09
C ILE A 389 44.07 19.44 -13.84
N GLU A 390 44.80 19.12 -14.91
CA GLU A 390 46.25 18.95 -14.85
C GLU A 390 46.93 20.19 -15.46
N VAL A 391 47.73 20.89 -14.66
CA VAL A 391 48.61 21.96 -15.14
C VAL A 391 50.04 21.42 -15.16
N ILE A 392 50.52 21.13 -16.36
CA ILE A 392 51.83 20.55 -16.63
C ILE A 392 52.81 21.67 -16.91
N ILE A 393 53.93 21.67 -16.19
CA ILE A 393 55.03 22.61 -16.35
C ILE A 393 56.28 21.81 -16.69
N GLU A 394 56.86 22.09 -17.85
CA GLU A 394 58.06 21.40 -18.32
C GLU A 394 59.32 22.23 -18.03
N ASN A 395 60.47 21.54 -18.01
CA ASN A 395 61.80 22.13 -17.78
C ASN A 395 61.94 22.78 -16.40
N LEU A 396 61.33 22.18 -15.38
CA LEU A 396 61.63 22.49 -13.97
C LEU A 396 62.63 21.48 -13.41
N PRO A 397 63.57 21.91 -12.54
CA PRO A 397 64.44 21.00 -11.80
C PRO A 397 63.65 19.97 -11.00
N LYS A 398 64.15 18.73 -10.89
CA LYS A 398 63.48 17.62 -10.20
C LYS A 398 63.25 17.87 -8.70
N ASP A 399 64.05 18.73 -8.10
CA ASP A 399 64.03 19.14 -6.70
C ASP A 399 63.18 20.40 -6.44
N ALA A 400 62.59 20.99 -7.48
CA ALA A 400 61.66 22.09 -7.32
C ALA A 400 60.38 21.62 -6.63
N SER A 401 59.92 22.41 -5.66
CA SER A 401 58.64 22.16 -4.99
C SER A 401 57.59 23.17 -5.44
N ILE A 402 56.31 22.79 -5.36
CA ILE A 402 55.19 23.63 -5.74
C ILE A 402 54.24 23.74 -4.55
N VAL A 403 53.83 24.97 -4.24
CA VAL A 403 52.82 25.27 -3.22
C VAL A 403 51.67 26.06 -3.84
N ARG A 404 50.45 25.87 -3.34
CA ARG A 404 49.31 26.72 -3.70
C ARG A 404 49.36 27.99 -2.85
N ILE A 405 48.98 29.12 -3.44
CA ILE A 405 48.79 30.38 -2.73
C ILE A 405 47.28 30.60 -2.56
N ASN A 406 46.84 30.73 -1.32
CA ASN A 406 45.43 31.00 -1.00
C ASN A 406 45.07 32.48 -1.20
N GLU A 407 43.80 32.83 -0.99
CA GLU A 407 43.28 34.19 -1.21
C GLU A 407 43.94 35.26 -0.31
N PHE A 408 44.53 34.85 0.82
CA PHE A 408 45.25 35.72 1.75
C PHE A 408 46.76 35.83 1.42
N GLY A 409 47.24 35.13 0.39
CA GLY A 409 48.64 35.14 -0.01
C GLY A 409 49.53 34.13 0.73
N ASN A 410 48.96 33.28 1.57
CA ASN A 410 49.69 32.26 2.34
C ASN A 410 49.94 30.99 1.50
N GLN A 411 51.02 30.28 1.82
CA GLN A 411 51.39 29.02 1.17
C GLN A 411 50.61 27.85 1.77
N GLU A 412 50.02 27.02 0.91
CA GLU A 412 49.30 25.81 1.26
C GLU A 412 49.84 24.60 0.46
N PRO A 413 49.80 23.38 1.03
CA PRO A 413 50.11 22.17 0.28
C PRO A 413 49.25 22.03 -0.98
N THR A 414 49.83 21.51 -2.05
CA THR A 414 49.11 21.23 -3.30
C THR A 414 49.50 19.85 -3.82
N SER A 415 48.55 19.16 -4.47
CA SER A 415 48.84 17.88 -5.12
C SER A 415 49.56 18.13 -6.43
N TYR A 416 50.76 17.58 -6.56
CA TYR A 416 51.47 17.50 -7.82
C TYR A 416 52.29 16.23 -7.92
N THR A 417 52.51 15.77 -9.14
CA THR A 417 53.43 14.65 -9.42
C THR A 417 54.60 15.14 -10.27
N VAL A 418 55.76 14.51 -10.09
CA VAL A 418 56.97 14.81 -10.87
C VAL A 418 57.26 13.61 -11.76
N ASN A 419 57.29 13.83 -13.07
CA ASN A 419 57.67 12.84 -14.06
C ASN A 419 58.80 13.40 -14.92
N ASP A 420 60.02 12.92 -14.71
CA ASP A 420 61.25 13.49 -15.26
C ASP A 420 61.36 15.01 -15.08
N ASN A 421 61.28 15.79 -16.17
CA ASN A 421 61.40 17.25 -16.13
C ASN A 421 60.01 17.93 -16.17
N GLN A 422 58.93 17.17 -15.94
CA GLN A 422 57.55 17.66 -15.92
C GLN A 422 57.00 17.63 -14.49
N HIS A 423 56.40 18.74 -14.08
CA HIS A 423 55.63 18.84 -12.84
C HIS A 423 54.16 18.99 -13.20
N ILE A 424 53.32 18.08 -12.72
CA ILE A 424 51.89 18.00 -13.05
C ILE A 424 51.11 18.38 -11.80
N ILE A 425 50.60 19.60 -11.76
CA ILE A 425 49.74 20.08 -10.68
C ILE A 425 48.32 19.59 -10.93
N GLN A 426 47.69 19.00 -9.91
CA GLN A 426 46.29 18.56 -9.97
C GLN A 426 45.42 19.52 -9.17
N THR A 427 44.40 20.09 -9.81
CA THR A 427 43.45 21.02 -9.17
C THR A 427 42.05 20.86 -9.71
N LYS A 428 41.03 21.09 -8.89
CA LYS A 428 39.63 21.06 -9.30
C LYS A 428 39.07 22.44 -9.64
N THR A 429 39.75 23.49 -9.19
CA THR A 429 39.33 24.89 -9.33
C THR A 429 40.50 25.76 -9.81
N SER A 430 40.19 27.01 -10.12
CA SER A 430 41.21 28.03 -10.36
C SER A 430 42.17 28.16 -9.17
N GLY A 431 43.44 28.49 -9.45
CA GLY A 431 44.46 28.52 -8.41
C GLY A 431 45.72 29.26 -8.85
N THR A 432 46.44 29.77 -7.85
CA THR A 432 47.80 30.30 -8.03
C THR A 432 48.78 29.37 -7.35
N PHE A 433 49.84 29.03 -8.07
CA PHE A 433 50.86 28.08 -7.66
C PHE A 433 52.22 28.78 -7.70
N GLN A 434 52.98 28.67 -6.63
CA GLN A 434 54.33 29.21 -6.53
C GLN A 434 55.33 28.07 -6.61
N ILE A 435 56.27 28.19 -7.55
CA ILE A 435 57.41 27.31 -7.70
C ILE A 435 58.50 27.79 -6.73
N ILE A 436 58.95 26.89 -5.88
CA ILE A 436 60.05 27.07 -4.94
C ILE A 436 61.20 26.24 -5.47
N ARG A 437 62.26 26.91 -5.93
CA ARG A 437 63.52 26.25 -6.28
C ARG A 437 64.30 26.09 -4.99
N ASN A 438 64.63 24.84 -4.66
CA ASN A 438 65.48 24.52 -3.53
C ASN A 438 66.96 24.71 -3.88
#